data_AF-F7KX48-F1
#
_entry.id   AF-F7KX48-F1
#
_cell.length_a   1.000
_cell.length_b   1.000
_cell.length_c   1.000
_cell.angle_alpha   90.00
_cell.angle_beta   90.00
_cell.angle_gamma   90.00
#
_symmetry.space_group_name_H-M   'P 1'
#
loop_
_entity.id
_entity.type
_entity.pdbx_description
1 polymer ?
#
loop_
_entity_poly.entity_id
_entity_poly.type
_entity_poly.pdbx_seq_one_letter_code
_entity_poly.pdbx_strand_id
1 'polypeptide(L)'
;MIEVMRQYKSFIAPSPFSHVLKMTKGYLGHGVKMGEGWLLTAEMLEFIQMGIKNIVCAQPFGCLPNHIIAKGMIRKIKDNHPEANIVAVDYDPGASSVNQENRIRLMLENARMMANQG
;
A
#
# COMPACT_ATOMS: atom_id res chain seq x y z
N MET A 1 13.75 14.66 12.40
CA MET A 1 12.48 14.67 11.63
C MET A 1 11.37 13.93 12.37
N ILE A 2 11.46 12.62 12.61
CA ILE A 2 10.43 11.85 13.34
C ILE A 2 10.08 12.47 14.70
N GLU A 3 11.09 12.82 15.49
CA GLU A 3 10.89 13.45 16.81
C GLU A 3 10.14 14.78 16.72
N VAL A 4 10.44 15.59 15.70
CA VAL A 4 9.76 16.86 15.45
C VAL A 4 8.30 16.61 15.09
N MET A 5 8.01 15.67 14.18
CA MET A 5 6.63 15.37 13.78
C MET A 5 5.77 14.88 14.96
N ARG A 6 6.33 14.11 15.89
CA ARG A 6 5.64 13.63 17.09
C ARG A 6 5.19 14.73 18.05
N GLN A 7 5.80 15.92 17.99
CA GLN A 7 5.40 17.06 18.82
C GLN A 7 4.06 17.66 18.38
N TYR A 8 3.61 17.35 17.16
CA TYR A 8 2.41 17.92 16.56
C TYR A 8 1.32 16.86 16.38
N LYS A 9 0.17 17.04 17.02
CA LYS A 9 -0.96 16.09 16.95
C LYS A 9 -1.58 15.92 15.56
N SER A 10 -1.36 16.89 14.66
CA SER A 10 -1.90 16.86 13.29
C SER A 10 -1.14 15.93 12.35
N PHE A 11 0.02 15.42 12.76
CA PHE A 11 0.85 14.54 11.93
C PHE A 11 0.93 13.14 12.53
N ILE A 12 0.99 12.16 11.64
CA ILE A 12 1.37 10.80 12.00
C ILE A 12 2.84 10.65 11.62
N ALA A 13 3.70 10.47 12.63
CA ALA A 13 5.12 10.31 12.38
C ALA A 13 5.40 8.92 11.77
N PRO A 14 6.28 8.82 10.76
CA PRO A 14 6.61 7.54 10.17
C PRO A 14 7.45 6.70 11.14
N SER A 15 7.51 5.39 10.88
CA SER A 15 8.37 4.48 11.62
C SER A 15 9.85 4.76 11.35
N PRO A 16 10.74 4.41 12.29
CA PRO A 16 12.18 4.48 12.04
C PRO A 16 12.57 3.62 10.84
N PHE A 17 13.52 4.09 10.03
CA PHE A 17 14.02 3.36 8.85
C PHE A 17 14.42 1.91 9.14
N SER A 18 15.06 1.67 10.29
CA SER A 18 15.46 0.33 10.72
C SER A 18 14.27 -0.61 10.98
N HIS A 19 13.11 -0.07 11.34
CA HIS A 19 11.85 -0.81 11.45
C HIS A 19 11.27 -1.10 10.08
N VAL A 20 11.21 -0.08 9.20
CA VAL A 20 10.75 -0.21 7.80
C VAL A 20 11.53 -1.30 7.05
N LEU A 21 12.85 -1.31 7.17
CA LEU A 21 13.71 -2.31 6.54
C LEU A 21 13.42 -3.75 7.03
N LYS A 22 13.06 -3.92 8.31
CA LYS A 22 12.76 -5.24 8.90
C LYS A 22 11.42 -5.79 8.42
N MET A 23 10.44 -4.93 8.15
CA MET A 23 9.10 -5.33 7.70
C MET A 23 9.14 -6.11 6.38
N THR A 24 10.13 -5.89 5.52
CA THR A 24 10.20 -6.57 4.21
C THR A 24 10.70 -8.02 4.27
N LYS A 25 11.13 -8.50 5.45
CA LYS A 25 11.62 -9.86 5.62
C LYS A 25 10.51 -10.87 5.28
N GLY A 26 10.76 -11.73 4.30
CA GLY A 26 9.79 -12.72 3.81
C GLY A 26 8.92 -12.25 2.62
N TYR A 27 9.13 -11.03 2.13
CA TYR A 27 8.47 -10.48 0.95
C TYR A 27 9.45 -10.33 -0.23
N LEU A 28 10.46 -9.46 -0.07
CA LEU A 28 11.43 -9.12 -1.11
C LEU A 28 12.83 -9.00 -0.52
N GLY A 29 13.85 -9.39 -1.29
CA GLY A 29 15.24 -9.16 -0.93
C GLY A 29 15.63 -7.68 -1.10
N HIS A 30 16.50 -7.16 -0.24
CA HIS A 30 16.96 -5.76 -0.30
C HIS A 30 17.80 -5.43 -1.55
N GLY A 31 18.19 -6.44 -2.34
CA GLY A 31 18.81 -6.28 -3.66
C GLY A 31 17.84 -5.80 -4.74
N VAL A 32 16.52 -5.92 -4.52
CA VAL A 32 15.50 -5.38 -5.42
C VAL A 32 15.42 -3.87 -5.18
N LYS A 33 15.99 -3.08 -6.10
CA LYS A 33 16.09 -1.61 -5.99
C LYS A 33 15.35 -0.86 -7.10
N MET A 34 14.86 -1.57 -8.13
CA MET A 34 14.10 -0.96 -9.23
C MET A 34 12.64 -0.74 -8.82
N GLY A 35 12.06 0.37 -9.27
CA GLY A 35 10.67 0.73 -8.96
C GLY A 35 10.43 0.85 -7.45
N GLU A 36 11.23 1.65 -6.74
CA GLU A 36 11.24 1.76 -5.26
C GLU A 36 11.60 0.46 -4.51
N GLY A 37 11.73 -0.65 -5.23
CA GLY A 37 12.29 -1.89 -4.73
C GLY A 37 11.50 -2.47 -3.55
N TRP A 38 12.18 -2.70 -2.44
CA TRP A 38 11.55 -3.20 -1.22
C TRP A 38 10.79 -2.11 -0.45
N LEU A 39 11.03 -0.82 -0.71
CA LEU A 39 10.49 0.29 0.10
C LEU A 39 8.97 0.38 0.01
N LEU A 40 8.41 0.37 -1.20
CA LEU A 40 6.95 0.49 -1.39
C LEU A 40 6.19 -0.67 -0.73
N THR A 41 6.78 -1.86 -0.73
CA THR A 41 6.23 -3.01 0.02
C THR A 41 6.29 -2.77 1.52
N ALA A 42 7.39 -2.22 2.02
CA ALA A 42 7.54 -1.87 3.43
C ALA A 42 6.51 -0.84 3.89
N GLU A 43 6.23 0.18 3.08
CA GLU A 43 5.25 1.23 3.39
C GLU A 43 3.82 0.69 3.42
N MET A 44 3.46 -0.22 2.50
CA MET A 44 2.16 -0.92 2.58
C MET A 44 2.03 -1.76 3.85
N LEU A 45 3.10 -2.44 4.27
CA LEU A 45 3.12 -3.22 5.52
C LEU A 45 3.05 -2.31 6.75
N GLU A 46 3.72 -1.15 6.69
CA GLU A 46 3.66 -0.14 7.73
C GLU A 46 2.24 0.38 7.92
N PHE A 47 1.55 0.71 6.83
CA PHE A 47 0.14 1.13 6.86
C PHE A 47 -0.73 0.07 7.55
N ILE A 48 -0.58 -1.20 7.18
CA ILE A 48 -1.32 -2.30 7.80
C ILE A 48 -1.01 -2.38 9.30
N GLN A 49 0.26 -2.27 9.71
CA GLN A 49 0.67 -2.27 11.12
C GLN A 49 0.07 -1.08 11.90
N MET A 50 -0.11 0.07 11.23
CA MET A 50 -0.76 1.27 11.78
C MET A 50 -2.30 1.18 11.81
N GLY A 51 -2.88 0.06 11.37
CA GLY A 51 -4.33 -0.13 11.30
C GLY A 51 -4.98 0.37 10.01
N ILE A 52 -4.19 0.87 9.05
CA ILE A 52 -4.65 1.32 7.73
C ILE A 52 -4.64 0.11 6.79
N LYS A 53 -5.77 -0.59 6.74
CA LYS A 53 -5.91 -1.86 6.00
C LYS A 53 -6.38 -1.69 4.57
N ASN A 54 -6.96 -0.54 4.24
CA ASN A 54 -7.49 -0.23 2.91
C ASN A 54 -6.49 0.65 2.17
N ILE A 55 -5.88 0.14 1.09
CA ILE A 55 -4.79 0.82 0.37
C ILE A 55 -5.18 0.95 -1.10
N VAL A 56 -5.11 2.18 -1.62
CA VAL A 56 -5.27 2.47 -3.05
C VAL A 56 -3.92 2.79 -3.65
N CYS A 57 -3.47 1.93 -4.57
CA CYS A 57 -2.32 2.21 -5.40
C CYS A 57 -2.80 2.96 -6.66
N ALA A 58 -2.65 4.28 -6.67
CA ALA A 58 -2.94 5.11 -7.85
C ALA A 58 -1.76 5.00 -8.83
N GLN A 59 -1.96 4.26 -9.93
CA GLN A 59 -0.88 3.84 -10.83
C GLN A 59 -0.94 4.68 -12.11
N PRO A 60 -0.05 5.66 -12.30
CA PRO A 60 0.07 6.33 -13.59
C PRO A 60 0.89 5.47 -14.56
N PHE A 61 0.74 5.77 -15.85
CA PHE A 61 1.28 4.95 -16.93
C PHE A 61 2.78 4.73 -16.76
N GLY A 62 3.21 3.47 -16.84
CA GLY A 62 4.63 3.13 -16.76
C GLY A 62 5.27 3.33 -15.38
N CYS A 63 4.49 3.55 -14.32
CA CYS A 63 5.02 3.63 -12.95
C CYS A 63 5.51 2.25 -12.49
N LEU A 64 6.79 1.95 -12.71
CA LEU A 64 7.45 0.70 -12.29
C LEU A 64 7.16 0.34 -10.81
N PRO A 65 7.23 1.27 -9.84
CA PRO A 65 6.90 0.94 -8.46
C PRO A 65 5.51 0.33 -8.30
N ASN A 66 4.51 0.97 -8.89
CA ASN A 66 3.14 0.50 -8.78
C ASN A 66 2.87 -0.77 -9.62
N HIS A 67 3.34 -0.79 -10.87
CA HIS A 67 3.04 -1.85 -11.82
C HIS A 67 3.77 -3.16 -11.52
N ILE A 68 5.00 -3.08 -11.01
CA ILE A 68 5.83 -4.25 -10.73
C ILE A 68 5.80 -4.57 -9.23
N ILE A 69 6.18 -3.62 -8.38
CA ILE A 69 6.32 -3.88 -6.94
C ILE A 69 4.95 -3.96 -6.26
N ALA A 70 4.14 -2.91 -6.30
CA ALA A 70 2.88 -2.90 -5.57
C ALA A 70 1.96 -4.04 -6.04
N LYS A 71 1.64 -4.07 -7.34
CA LYS A 71 0.75 -5.09 -7.93
C LYS A 71 1.29 -6.50 -7.75
N GLY A 72 2.61 -6.71 -7.92
CA GLY A 72 3.25 -8.01 -7.72
C GLY A 72 3.20 -8.49 -6.28
N MET A 73 3.23 -7.57 -5.30
CA MET A 73 3.23 -7.91 -3.88
C MET A 73 1.85 -8.05 -3.25
N ILE A 74 0.77 -7.57 -3.91
CA ILE A 74 -0.60 -7.64 -3.36
C ILE A 74 -0.93 -9.05 -2.86
N ARG A 75 -0.67 -10.08 -3.67
CA ARG A 75 -0.95 -11.49 -3.28
C ARG A 75 -0.21 -11.87 -2.00
N LYS A 76 1.11 -11.67 -1.98
CA LYS A 76 1.97 -12.05 -0.84
C LYS A 76 1.62 -11.28 0.42
N ILE A 77 1.28 -9.99 0.30
CA ILE A 77 0.78 -9.17 1.41
C ILE A 77 -0.52 -9.75 1.95
N LYS A 78 -1.51 -10.00 1.09
CA LYS A 78 -2.81 -10.55 1.51
C LYS A 78 -2.73 -11.96 2.10
N ASP A 79 -1.82 -12.81 1.61
CA ASP A 79 -1.61 -14.14 2.17
C ASP A 79 -1.11 -14.06 3.64
N ASN A 80 -0.32 -13.04 3.98
CA ASN A 80 0.21 -12.81 5.32
C ASN A 80 -0.69 -11.89 6.17
N HIS A 81 -1.48 -11.03 5.53
CA HIS A 81 -2.40 -10.07 6.12
C HIS A 81 -3.79 -10.19 5.45
N PRO A 82 -4.59 -11.20 5.81
CA PRO A 82 -5.91 -11.43 5.21
C PRO A 82 -6.85 -10.23 5.36
N GLU A 83 -6.61 -9.37 6.35
CA GLU A 83 -7.34 -8.13 6.59
C GLU A 83 -6.99 -7.00 5.61
N ALA A 84 -5.94 -7.15 4.80
CA ALA A 84 -5.51 -6.13 3.84
C ALA A 84 -6.43 -6.09 2.60
N ASN A 85 -6.97 -4.90 2.31
CA ASN A 85 -7.80 -4.59 1.16
C ASN A 85 -7.04 -3.61 0.24
N ILE A 86 -6.24 -4.16 -0.66
CA ILE A 86 -5.35 -3.39 -1.54
C ILE A 86 -5.90 -3.42 -2.96
N VAL A 87 -6.06 -2.25 -3.58
CA VAL A 87 -6.51 -2.13 -4.98
C VAL A 87 -5.57 -1.27 -5.81
N ALA A 88 -5.33 -1.71 -7.03
CA ALA A 88 -4.64 -0.94 -8.06
C ALA A 88 -5.67 -0.22 -8.95
N VAL A 89 -5.45 1.08 -9.15
CA VAL A 89 -6.28 1.95 -9.99
C VAL A 89 -5.40 2.61 -11.03
N ASP A 90 -5.63 2.28 -12.30
CA ASP A 90 -4.86 2.80 -13.42
C ASP A 90 -5.35 4.21 -13.81
N TYR A 91 -4.45 5.18 -13.71
CA TYR A 91 -4.66 6.58 -14.10
C TYR A 91 -3.93 6.87 -15.42
N ASP A 92 -4.29 6.08 -16.43
CA ASP A 92 -3.68 6.11 -17.75
C ASP A 92 -4.63 6.74 -18.76
N PRO A 93 -4.14 7.41 -19.83
CA PRO A 93 -5.00 7.97 -20.87
C PRO A 93 -5.91 6.93 -21.56
N GLY A 94 -5.52 5.65 -21.53
CA GLY A 94 -6.31 4.54 -22.06
C GLY A 94 -7.36 3.97 -21.10
N ALA A 95 -7.34 4.38 -19.83
CA ALA A 95 -8.31 3.92 -18.82
C ALA A 95 -9.48 4.91 -18.73
N SER A 96 -10.72 4.40 -18.78
CA SER A 96 -11.89 5.25 -18.59
C SER A 96 -12.01 5.72 -17.13
N SER A 97 -12.52 6.94 -16.93
CA SER A 97 -12.87 7.45 -15.60
C SER A 97 -13.83 6.52 -14.86
N VAL A 98 -14.77 5.92 -15.60
CA VAL A 98 -15.73 4.94 -15.06
C VAL A 98 -15.02 3.71 -14.49
N ASN A 99 -13.95 3.21 -15.12
CA ASN A 99 -13.17 2.10 -14.57
C ASN A 99 -12.46 2.47 -13.26
N GLN A 100 -11.94 3.71 -13.16
CA GLN A 100 -11.33 4.22 -11.93
C GLN A 100 -12.34 4.30 -10.80
N GLU A 101 -13.50 4.90 -11.06
CA GLU A 101 -14.59 5.02 -10.08
C GLU A 101 -15.11 3.66 -9.62
N ASN A 102 -15.33 2.73 -10.54
CA ASN A 102 -15.85 1.40 -10.21
C ASN A 102 -14.88 0.60 -9.34
N ARG A 103 -13.56 0.71 -9.59
CA ARG A 103 -12.55 0.05 -8.75
C ARG A 103 -12.53 0.60 -7.33
N ILE A 104 -12.63 1.92 -7.18
CA ILE A 104 -12.68 2.57 -5.86
C ILE A 104 -13.99 2.22 -5.15
N ARG A 105 -15.14 2.29 -5.84
CA ARG A 105 -16.44 1.90 -5.27
C ARG A 105 -16.44 0.46 -4.78
N LEU A 106 -15.95 -0.48 -5.60
CA LEU A 106 -15.86 -1.88 -5.21
C LEU A 106 -14.95 -2.09 -3.99
N MET A 107 -13.83 -1.36 -3.92
CA MET A 107 -12.94 -1.40 -2.75
C MET A 107 -13.65 -0.92 -1.49
N LEU A 108 -14.40 0.19 -1.57
CA LEU A 108 -15.14 0.76 -0.44
C LEU A 108 -16.26 -0.16 0.03
N GLU A 109 -17.00 -0.80 -0.89
CA GLU A 109 -18.01 -1.81 -0.51
C GLU A 109 -17.37 -3.00 0.21
N ASN A 110 -16.21 -3.48 -0.27
CA ASN A 110 -15.47 -4.52 0.42
C ASN A 110 -15.01 -4.08 1.82
N ALA A 111 -14.50 -2.85 1.95
CA ALA A 111 -14.10 -2.27 3.23
C ALA A 111 -15.28 -2.21 4.22
N ARG A 112 -16.47 -1.83 3.74
CA ARG A 112 -17.71 -1.80 4.53
C ARG A 112 -18.14 -3.19 4.98
N MET A 113 -18.08 -4.19 4.10
CA MET A 113 -18.38 -5.57 4.45
C MET A 113 -17.43 -6.11 5.53
N MET A 114 -16.13 -5.85 5.40
CA MET A 114 -15.12 -6.26 6.37
C MET A 114 -15.30 -5.58 7.73
N ALA A 115 -15.70 -4.30 7.75
CA ALA A 115 -15.96 -3.55 8.99
C ALA A 115 -17.19 -4.07 9.76
N ASN A 116 -18.19 -4.61 9.05
CA ASN A 116 -19.40 -5.16 9.66
C ASN A 116 -19.24 -6.61 10.18
N GLN A 117 -18.13 -7.27 9.86
CA GLN A 117 -17.86 -8.66 10.25
C GLN A 117 -16.97 -8.79 11.51
N GLY A 118 -16.42 -7.67 12.01
CA GLY A 118 -15.65 -7.60 13.25
C GLY A 118 -16.44 -6.92 14.37
#